data_AF-A0A3C1YDW2-F1
#
_entry.id   AF-A0A3C1YDW2-F1
#
_cell.length_a   1.000
_cell.length_b   1.000
_cell.length_c   1.000
_cell.angle_alpha   90.00
_cell.angle_beta   90.00
_cell.angle_gamma   90.00
#
_symmetry.space_group_name_H-M   'P 1'
#
loop_
_entity.id
_entity.type
_entity.pdbx_description
1 polymer ?
#
loop_
_entity_poly.entity_id
_entity_poly.type
_entity_poly.pdbx_seq_one_letter_code
_entity_poly.pdbx_strand_id
1 'polypeptide(L)'
;MPVKKKTAKKILYRNIFVSAVALILIAGLVLSAVLGFADFLVSGEEQTAPPVGEDYLSTLEDLAASLEETLAASPYDAELKMRLADLYLELAMAHGSLGAAESRDAYVQKGEALIQQAGAEFPEQHAIFILKLAILAAFYQDDAIRAERFFREALVLDGENAQAHLYYGIFLALRERGADARLHLEKVLALEPEGSELAVLARAYMEGNALNLPPSP
;
A
#
# COMPACT_ATOMS: atom_id res chain seq x y z
N MET A 1 28.90 37.48 48.45
CA MET A 1 29.51 36.24 47.90
C MET A 1 28.87 35.90 46.55
N PRO A 2 29.57 35.96 45.41
CA PRO A 2 29.05 35.49 44.13
C PRO A 2 29.72 34.17 43.72
N VAL A 3 29.02 33.05 43.82
CA VAL A 3 29.50 31.76 43.29
C VAL A 3 28.35 31.08 42.52
N LYS A 4 28.69 30.48 41.36
CA LYS A 4 27.89 29.58 40.52
C LYS A 4 27.06 30.15 39.34
N LYS A 5 27.51 31.19 38.62
CA LYS A 5 26.98 31.49 37.26
C LYS A 5 27.83 31.00 36.09
N LYS A 6 29.12 30.67 36.29
CA LYS A 6 30.04 30.26 35.20
C LYS A 6 29.85 28.82 34.72
N THR A 7 29.39 27.90 35.56
CA THR A 7 29.22 26.47 35.23
C THR A 7 27.99 26.20 34.36
N ALA A 8 26.89 26.93 34.59
CA ALA A 8 25.64 26.74 33.83
C ALA A 8 25.80 27.08 32.33
N LYS A 9 26.54 28.16 32.00
CA LYS A 9 26.83 28.51 30.60
C LYS A 9 27.63 27.42 29.89
N LYS A 10 28.64 26.85 30.55
CA LYS A 10 29.50 25.80 29.95
C LYS A 10 28.73 24.50 29.66
N ILE A 11 27.75 24.15 30.52
CA ILE A 11 26.87 22.99 30.32
C ILE A 11 25.89 23.25 29.16
N LEU A 12 25.33 24.46 29.09
CA LEU A 12 24.43 24.86 28.00
C LEU A 12 25.12 24.81 26.62
N TYR A 13 26.34 25.36 26.50
CA TYR A 13 27.12 25.31 25.25
C TYR A 13 27.50 23.89 24.84
N ARG A 14 27.78 23.00 25.81
CA ARG A 14 28.09 21.59 25.53
C ARG A 14 26.87 20.85 24.95
N ASN A 15 25.67 21.10 25.48
CA ASN A 15 24.46 20.44 25.00
C ASN A 15 24.06 20.96 23.61
N ILE A 16 24.16 22.27 23.37
CA ILE A 16 23.92 22.85 22.03
C ILE A 16 24.91 22.28 21.00
N PHE A 17 26.19 22.13 21.38
CA PHE A 17 27.21 21.55 20.49
C PHE A 17 26.92 20.08 20.17
N VAL A 18 26.54 19.27 21.16
CA VAL A 18 26.18 17.86 20.94
C VAL A 18 24.92 17.74 20.07
N SER A 19 23.90 18.57 20.28
CA SER A 19 22.69 18.58 19.44
C SER A 19 22.99 19.02 18.00
N ALA A 20 23.89 19.99 17.80
CA ALA A 20 24.31 20.42 16.47
C ALA A 20 25.08 19.32 15.72
N VAL A 21 25.99 18.61 16.40
CA VAL A 21 26.70 17.47 15.81
C VAL A 21 25.74 16.32 15.48
N ALA A 22 24.77 16.02 16.35
CA ALA A 22 23.76 15.01 16.08
C ALA A 22 22.88 15.36 14.85
N LEU A 23 22.49 16.63 14.69
CA LEU A 23 21.74 17.08 13.52
C LEU A 23 22.55 17.00 12.22
N ILE A 24 23.85 17.30 12.26
CA ILE A 24 24.74 17.17 11.10
C ILE A 24 24.94 15.69 10.73
N LEU A 25 25.05 14.79 11.72
CA LEU A 25 25.15 13.35 11.49
C LEU A 25 23.86 12.78 10.89
N ILE A 26 22.69 13.18 11.41
CA ILE A 26 21.38 12.77 10.85
C ILE A 26 21.21 13.33 9.43
N ALA A 27 21.54 14.61 9.22
CA ALA A 27 21.48 15.22 7.89
C ALA A 27 22.46 14.55 6.90
N GLY A 28 23.65 14.16 7.36
CA GLY A 28 24.62 13.41 6.55
C GLY A 28 24.15 11.99 6.21
N LEU A 29 23.42 11.34 7.12
CA LEU A 29 22.84 10.01 6.90
C LEU A 29 21.69 10.06 5.89
N VAL A 30 20.85 11.09 5.98
CA VAL A 30 19.79 11.37 4.98
C VAL A 30 20.40 11.74 3.62
N LEU A 31 21.47 12.54 3.58
CA LEU A 31 22.14 12.90 2.33
C LEU A 31 22.84 11.68 1.67
N SER A 32 23.35 10.75 2.48
CA SER A 32 23.93 9.49 1.98
C SER A 32 22.88 8.56 1.36
N ALA A 33 21.67 8.51 1.91
CA ALA A 33 20.57 7.74 1.35
C ALA A 33 20.09 8.31 0.00
N VAL A 34 20.07 9.64 -0.14
CA VAL A 34 19.66 10.32 -1.37
C VAL A 34 20.73 10.22 -2.48
N LEU A 35 22.02 10.25 -2.15
CA LEU A 35 23.08 10.12 -3.14
C LEU A 35 23.24 8.68 -3.66
N GLY A 36 23.06 7.66 -2.82
CA GLY A 36 22.99 6.26 -3.26
C GLY A 36 21.77 6.00 -4.16
N PHE A 37 20.65 6.67 -3.86
CA PHE A 37 19.44 6.62 -4.69
C PHE A 37 19.62 7.36 -6.04
N ALA A 38 20.41 8.43 -6.09
CA ALA A 38 20.69 9.15 -7.33
C ALA A 38 21.61 8.35 -8.29
N ASP A 39 22.64 7.67 -7.76
CA ASP A 39 23.46 6.74 -8.56
C ASP A 39 22.63 5.55 -9.09
N PHE A 40 21.69 5.06 -8.29
CA PHE A 40 20.71 4.03 -8.67
C PHE A 40 19.79 4.46 -9.82
N LEU A 41 19.44 5.76 -9.93
CA LEU A 41 18.61 6.27 -11.03
C LEU A 41 19.39 6.50 -12.33
N VAL A 42 20.71 6.64 -12.27
CA VAL A 42 21.56 6.95 -13.43
C VAL A 42 22.10 5.70 -14.12
N SER A 43 22.18 4.54 -13.43
CA SER A 43 22.88 3.36 -13.93
C SER A 43 22.14 2.52 -14.99
N GLY A 44 20.86 2.77 -15.26
CA GLY A 44 20.16 2.16 -16.41
C GLY A 44 20.15 0.62 -16.44
N GLU A 45 20.33 -0.04 -15.30
CA GLU A 45 20.18 -1.49 -15.18
C GLU A 45 18.71 -1.87 -14.97
N GLU A 46 18.33 -2.95 -15.63
CA GLU A 46 17.00 -3.55 -15.69
C GLU A 46 16.42 -3.72 -14.28
N GLN A 47 15.30 -3.06 -14.02
CA GLN A 47 14.63 -3.01 -12.71
C GLN A 47 14.22 -4.41 -12.24
N THR A 48 14.97 -4.97 -11.29
CA THR A 48 14.36 -5.75 -10.21
C THR A 48 14.13 -4.79 -9.06
N ALA A 49 12.91 -4.75 -8.53
CA ALA A 49 12.60 -4.07 -7.27
C ALA A 49 13.71 -4.37 -6.22
N PRO A 50 14.05 -3.43 -5.33
CA PRO A 50 15.04 -3.70 -4.28
C PRO A 50 14.69 -5.04 -3.61
N PRO A 51 15.67 -5.92 -3.36
CA PRO A 51 15.36 -7.21 -2.74
C PRO A 51 14.58 -6.94 -1.46
N VAL A 52 13.40 -7.54 -1.34
CA VAL A 52 12.65 -7.59 -0.09
C VAL A 52 13.58 -8.29 0.90
N GLY A 53 14.35 -7.50 1.64
CA GLY A 53 15.29 -8.00 2.64
C GLY A 53 14.51 -8.57 3.82
N GLU A 54 15.10 -9.53 4.52
CA GLU A 54 14.53 -10.08 5.77
C GLU A 54 14.14 -8.96 6.76
N ASP A 55 14.87 -7.85 6.76
CA ASP A 55 14.61 -6.65 7.57
C ASP A 55 13.26 -5.96 7.24
N TYR A 56 12.89 -5.90 5.96
CA TYR A 56 11.61 -5.33 5.55
C TYR A 56 10.44 -6.25 5.92
N LEU A 57 10.59 -7.56 5.72
CA LEU A 57 9.58 -8.54 6.10
C LEU A 57 9.34 -8.52 7.61
N SER A 58 10.40 -8.55 8.42
CA SER A 58 10.31 -8.44 9.88
C SER A 58 9.59 -7.16 10.31
N THR A 59 9.85 -6.03 9.63
CA THR A 59 9.19 -4.75 9.92
C THR A 59 7.68 -4.82 9.67
N LEU A 60 7.25 -5.44 8.56
CA LEU A 60 5.83 -5.61 8.25
C LEU A 60 5.14 -6.56 9.23
N GLU A 61 5.82 -7.63 9.64
CA GLU A 61 5.30 -8.59 10.63
C GLU A 61 5.14 -7.96 12.01
N ASP A 62 6.14 -7.18 12.46
CA ASP A 62 6.07 -6.45 13.73
C ASP A 62 4.93 -5.41 13.72
N LEU A 63 4.74 -4.72 12.60
CA LEU A 63 3.62 -3.80 12.43
C LEU A 63 2.27 -4.55 12.47
N ALA A 64 2.17 -5.70 11.81
CA ALA A 64 0.96 -6.52 11.82
C ALA A 64 0.62 -6.97 13.24
N ALA A 65 1.61 -7.45 14.01
CA ALA A 65 1.42 -7.82 15.41
C ALA A 65 0.95 -6.63 16.28
N SER A 66 1.49 -5.43 16.06
CA SER A 66 1.04 -4.23 16.77
C SER A 66 -0.40 -3.83 16.44
N LEU A 67 -0.81 -3.96 15.17
CA LEU A 67 -2.19 -3.70 14.74
C LEU A 67 -3.15 -4.78 15.23
N GLU A 68 -2.73 -6.06 15.28
CA GLU A 68 -3.48 -7.15 15.89
C GLU A 68 -3.77 -6.88 17.38
N GLU A 69 -2.76 -6.46 18.15
CA GLU A 69 -2.93 -6.09 19.57
C GLU A 69 -3.92 -4.92 19.72
N THR A 70 -3.76 -3.89 18.89
CA THR A 70 -4.65 -2.72 18.90
C THR A 70 -6.09 -3.12 18.55
N LEU A 71 -6.28 -4.01 17.56
CA LEU A 71 -7.60 -4.47 17.14
C LEU A 71 -8.25 -5.35 18.20
N ALA A 72 -7.46 -6.14 18.94
CA ALA A 72 -7.95 -6.91 20.07
C ALA A 72 -8.52 -6.00 21.19
N ALA A 73 -7.95 -4.80 21.38
CA ALA A 73 -8.48 -3.79 22.30
C ALA A 73 -9.71 -3.04 21.76
N SER A 74 -9.85 -2.94 20.43
CA SER A 74 -10.93 -2.22 19.73
C SER A 74 -11.55 -3.07 18.59
N PRO A 75 -12.27 -4.16 18.91
CA PRO A 75 -12.64 -5.19 17.92
C PRO A 75 -13.68 -4.73 16.87
N TYR A 76 -14.35 -3.60 17.09
CA TYR A 76 -15.34 -3.02 16.18
C TYR A 76 -14.81 -1.71 15.56
N ASP A 77 -13.59 -1.75 15.05
CA ASP A 77 -12.95 -0.65 14.32
C ASP A 77 -12.75 -1.05 12.85
N ALA A 78 -13.60 -0.50 11.97
CA ALA A 78 -13.57 -0.80 10.54
C ALA A 78 -12.26 -0.35 9.88
N GLU A 79 -11.75 0.83 10.26
CA GLU A 79 -10.54 1.40 9.70
C GLU A 79 -9.33 0.54 10.08
N LEU A 80 -9.25 0.13 11.34
CA LEU A 80 -8.17 -0.73 11.82
C LEU A 80 -8.20 -2.11 11.15
N LYS A 81 -9.39 -2.68 10.93
CA LYS A 81 -9.54 -3.93 10.15
C LYS A 81 -9.04 -3.77 8.72
N MET A 82 -9.37 -2.66 8.06
CA MET A 82 -8.92 -2.43 6.69
C MET A 82 -7.41 -2.22 6.61
N ARG A 83 -6.84 -1.44 7.54
CA ARG A 83 -5.40 -1.24 7.61
C ARG A 83 -4.64 -2.55 7.85
N LEU A 84 -5.13 -3.40 8.73
CA LEU A 84 -4.53 -4.71 8.98
C LEU A 84 -4.74 -5.68 7.80
N ALA A 85 -5.90 -5.64 7.14
CA ALA A 85 -6.16 -6.43 5.95
C ALA A 85 -5.21 -6.05 4.80
N ASP A 86 -5.06 -4.74 4.52
CA ASP A 86 -4.14 -4.23 3.49
C ASP A 86 -2.68 -4.62 3.81
N LEU A 87 -2.27 -4.54 5.08
CA LEU A 87 -0.94 -4.98 5.52
C LEU A 87 -0.71 -6.48 5.34
N TYR A 88 -1.73 -7.32 5.61
CA TYR A 88 -1.62 -8.75 5.31
C TYR A 88 -1.50 -9.02 3.81
N LEU A 89 -2.18 -8.24 2.97
CA LEU A 89 -2.02 -8.38 1.52
C LEU A 89 -0.59 -7.97 1.08
N GLU A 90 -0.01 -6.93 1.68
CA GLU A 90 1.39 -6.56 1.46
C GLU A 90 2.36 -7.68 1.90
N LEU A 91 2.16 -8.27 3.07
CA LEU A 91 2.91 -9.44 3.54
C LEU A 91 2.75 -10.64 2.60
N ALA A 92 1.54 -10.86 2.07
CA ALA A 92 1.32 -11.92 1.09
C ALA A 92 2.14 -11.69 -0.19
N MET A 93 2.17 -10.46 -0.72
CA MET A 93 3.02 -10.14 -1.88
C MET A 93 4.50 -10.35 -1.58
N ALA A 94 4.97 -9.85 -0.42
CA ALA A 94 6.36 -10.01 0.01
C ALA A 94 6.76 -11.48 0.08
N HIS A 95 5.99 -12.32 0.78
CA HIS A 95 6.23 -13.76 0.83
C HIS A 95 6.11 -14.44 -0.53
N GLY A 96 5.16 -14.02 -1.37
CA GLY A 96 5.01 -14.52 -2.73
C GLY A 96 6.26 -14.28 -3.58
N SER A 97 6.84 -13.07 -3.50
CA SER A 97 8.09 -12.69 -4.19
C SER A 97 9.30 -13.51 -3.75
N LEU A 98 9.28 -14.02 -2.51
CA LEU A 98 10.32 -14.88 -1.94
C LEU A 98 10.06 -16.38 -2.21
N GLY A 99 8.98 -16.73 -2.91
CA GLY A 99 8.59 -18.11 -3.19
C GLY A 99 7.98 -18.84 -1.98
N ALA A 100 7.63 -18.13 -0.91
CA ALA A 100 7.02 -18.68 0.30
C ALA A 100 5.49 -18.79 0.15
N ALA A 101 5.03 -19.71 -0.71
CA ALA A 101 3.62 -19.86 -1.07
C ALA A 101 2.68 -20.13 0.12
N GLU A 102 3.11 -20.93 1.10
CA GLU A 102 2.30 -21.20 2.29
C GLU A 102 2.04 -19.95 3.12
N SER A 103 3.09 -19.14 3.36
CA SER A 103 2.96 -17.87 4.08
C SER A 103 2.11 -16.87 3.29
N ARG A 104 2.32 -16.78 1.97
CA ARG A 104 1.47 -15.96 1.09
C ARG A 104 0.00 -16.31 1.30
N ASP A 105 -0.35 -17.60 1.19
CA ASP A 105 -1.73 -18.05 1.29
C ASP A 105 -2.33 -17.83 2.69
N ALA A 106 -1.53 -18.00 3.74
CA ALA A 106 -1.96 -17.69 5.10
C ALA A 106 -2.30 -16.21 5.26
N TYR A 107 -1.47 -15.31 4.73
CA TYR A 107 -1.72 -13.86 4.82
C TYR A 107 -2.90 -13.41 3.95
N VAL A 108 -3.08 -13.97 2.74
CA VAL A 108 -4.29 -13.73 1.93
C VAL A 108 -5.55 -14.13 2.71
N GLN A 109 -5.55 -15.29 3.37
CA GLN A 109 -6.69 -15.74 4.16
C GLN A 109 -6.97 -14.82 5.36
N LYS A 110 -5.93 -14.37 6.06
CA LYS A 110 -6.08 -13.41 7.17
C LYS A 110 -6.69 -12.08 6.69
N GLY A 111 -6.23 -11.56 5.56
CA GLY A 111 -6.78 -10.34 4.96
C GLY A 111 -8.25 -10.49 4.54
N GLU A 112 -8.58 -11.59 3.85
CA GLU A 112 -9.96 -11.87 3.43
C GLU A 112 -10.91 -11.97 4.63
N ALA A 113 -10.49 -12.65 5.71
CA ALA A 113 -11.29 -12.81 6.91
C ALA A 113 -11.63 -11.46 7.56
N LEU A 114 -10.67 -10.53 7.64
CA LEU A 114 -10.91 -9.18 8.17
C LEU A 114 -11.86 -8.37 7.30
N ILE A 115 -11.74 -8.45 5.97
CA ILE A 115 -12.63 -7.75 5.04
C ILE A 115 -14.07 -8.28 5.18
N GLN A 116 -14.23 -9.61 5.23
CA GLN A 116 -15.54 -10.23 5.42
C GLN A 116 -16.16 -9.87 6.78
N GLN A 117 -15.35 -9.86 7.84
CA GLN A 117 -15.81 -9.46 9.16
C GLN A 117 -16.27 -8.00 9.17
N ALA A 118 -15.50 -7.08 8.57
CA ALA A 118 -15.87 -5.68 8.48
C ALA A 118 -17.16 -5.49 7.66
N GLY A 119 -17.33 -6.21 6.54
CA GLY A 119 -18.56 -6.17 5.75
C GLY A 119 -19.81 -6.66 6.50
N ALA A 120 -19.64 -7.62 7.42
CA ALA A 120 -20.73 -8.10 8.26
C ALA A 120 -21.10 -7.11 9.39
N GLU A 121 -20.12 -6.38 9.93
CA GLU A 121 -20.31 -5.46 11.05
C GLU A 121 -20.73 -4.04 10.63
N PHE A 122 -20.30 -3.60 9.45
CA PHE A 122 -20.47 -2.23 8.94
C PHE A 122 -21.20 -2.24 7.58
N PRO A 123 -22.47 -2.67 7.51
CA PRO A 123 -23.22 -2.79 6.26
C PRO A 123 -23.41 -1.46 5.52
N GLU A 124 -23.29 -0.33 6.20
CA GLU A 124 -23.31 1.01 5.58
C GLU A 124 -22.07 1.32 4.74
N GLN A 125 -20.95 0.61 4.99
CA GLN A 125 -19.69 0.72 4.26
C GLN A 125 -19.50 -0.44 3.25
N HIS A 126 -20.55 -1.23 3.01
CA HIS A 126 -20.51 -2.46 2.21
C HIS A 126 -19.82 -2.31 0.85
N ALA A 127 -20.00 -1.19 0.16
CA ALA A 127 -19.37 -0.92 -1.14
C ALA A 127 -17.83 -0.99 -1.10
N ILE A 128 -17.21 -0.45 -0.04
CA ILE A 128 -15.75 -0.41 0.12
C ILE A 128 -15.22 -1.85 0.34
N PHE A 129 -15.89 -2.63 1.20
CA PHE A 129 -15.47 -4.00 1.47
C PHE A 129 -15.65 -4.92 0.27
N ILE A 130 -16.74 -4.76 -0.50
CA ILE A 130 -16.94 -5.51 -1.74
C ILE A 130 -15.86 -5.18 -2.77
N LEU A 131 -15.46 -3.90 -2.89
CA LEU A 131 -14.34 -3.53 -3.75
C LEU A 131 -13.04 -4.20 -3.29
N LYS A 132 -12.73 -4.18 -2.00
CA LYS A 132 -11.54 -4.86 -1.46
C LYS A 132 -11.56 -6.38 -1.71
N LEU A 133 -12.72 -7.05 -1.57
CA LEU A 133 -12.88 -8.46 -1.95
C LEU A 133 -12.68 -8.70 -3.45
N ALA A 134 -13.11 -7.77 -4.31
CA ALA A 134 -12.89 -7.85 -5.75
C ALA A 134 -11.39 -7.82 -6.10
N ILE A 135 -10.66 -6.87 -5.52
CA ILE A 135 -9.21 -6.71 -5.68
C ILE A 135 -8.47 -7.95 -5.18
N LEU A 136 -8.83 -8.44 -3.99
CA LEU A 136 -8.24 -9.66 -3.41
C LEU A 136 -8.46 -10.87 -4.33
N ALA A 137 -9.69 -11.10 -4.78
CA ALA A 137 -10.02 -12.20 -5.68
C ALA A 137 -9.25 -12.08 -7.01
N ALA A 138 -9.14 -10.87 -7.57
CA ALA A 138 -8.51 -10.62 -8.86
C ALA A 138 -6.99 -10.83 -8.83
N PHE A 139 -6.30 -10.22 -7.86
CA PHE A 139 -4.85 -10.04 -7.92
C PHE A 139 -4.08 -10.95 -6.95
N TYR A 140 -4.73 -11.54 -5.95
CA TYR A 140 -4.09 -12.40 -4.96
C TYR A 140 -4.49 -13.87 -5.09
N GLN A 141 -5.70 -14.13 -5.60
CA GLN A 141 -6.25 -15.48 -5.71
C GLN A 141 -6.42 -15.95 -7.17
N ASP A 142 -6.31 -15.04 -8.15
CA ASP A 142 -6.64 -15.28 -9.58
C ASP A 142 -8.03 -15.93 -9.77
N ASP A 143 -8.97 -15.63 -8.87
CA ASP A 143 -10.34 -16.10 -8.94
C ASP A 143 -11.19 -15.13 -9.78
N ALA A 144 -11.11 -15.32 -11.09
CA ALA A 144 -11.78 -14.47 -12.06
C ALA A 144 -13.30 -14.40 -11.87
N ILE A 145 -13.92 -15.50 -11.41
CA ILE A 145 -15.37 -15.57 -11.24
C ILE A 145 -15.80 -14.72 -10.06
N ARG A 146 -15.11 -14.85 -8.91
CA ARG A 146 -15.39 -14.00 -7.74
C ARG A 146 -15.04 -12.55 -8.01
N ALA A 147 -13.89 -12.27 -8.64
CA ALA A 147 -13.47 -10.93 -9.00
C ALA A 147 -14.52 -10.19 -9.85
N GLU A 148 -14.94 -10.79 -10.96
CA GLU A 148 -15.94 -10.21 -11.87
C GLU A 148 -17.27 -9.95 -11.14
N ARG A 149 -17.72 -10.89 -10.30
CA ARG A 149 -18.94 -10.71 -9.50
C ARG A 149 -18.81 -9.53 -8.53
N PHE A 150 -17.72 -9.46 -7.78
CA PHE A 150 -17.53 -8.42 -6.77
C PHE A 150 -17.28 -7.04 -7.38
N PHE A 151 -16.55 -6.92 -8.50
CA PHE A 151 -16.41 -5.63 -9.20
C PHE A 151 -17.77 -5.11 -9.69
N ARG A 152 -18.61 -5.99 -10.25
CA ARG A 152 -19.96 -5.63 -10.67
C ARG A 152 -20.83 -5.22 -9.48
N GLU A 153 -20.75 -5.94 -8.37
CA GLU A 153 -21.47 -5.59 -7.14
C GLU A 153 -21.01 -4.24 -6.58
N ALA A 154 -19.71 -3.98 -6.50
CA ALA A 154 -19.16 -2.70 -6.08
C ALA A 154 -19.71 -1.54 -6.93
N LEU A 155 -19.75 -1.71 -8.26
CA LEU A 155 -20.27 -0.71 -9.19
C LEU A 155 -21.80 -0.58 -9.19
N VAL A 156 -22.53 -1.60 -8.71
CA VAL A 156 -23.97 -1.49 -8.45
C VAL A 156 -24.23 -0.64 -7.20
N LEU A 157 -23.37 -0.77 -6.19
CA LEU A 157 -23.47 -0.01 -4.93
C LEU A 157 -23.02 1.45 -5.13
N ASP A 158 -21.95 1.66 -5.89
CA ASP A 158 -21.41 2.98 -6.22
C ASP A 158 -20.87 2.98 -7.67
N GLY A 159 -21.72 3.40 -8.60
CA GLY A 159 -21.40 3.45 -10.03
C GLY A 159 -20.50 4.63 -10.44
N GLU A 160 -20.14 5.51 -9.51
CA GLU A 160 -19.18 6.60 -9.74
C GLU A 160 -17.89 6.41 -8.96
N ASN A 161 -17.67 5.21 -8.42
CA ASN A 161 -16.46 4.87 -7.72
C ASN A 161 -15.28 4.75 -8.72
N ALA A 162 -14.46 5.80 -8.80
CA ALA A 162 -13.30 5.83 -9.69
C ALA A 162 -12.32 4.68 -9.43
N GLN A 163 -12.14 4.29 -8.16
CA GLN A 163 -11.26 3.20 -7.77
C GLN A 163 -11.80 1.85 -8.27
N ALA A 164 -13.09 1.56 -8.11
CA ALA A 164 -13.71 0.35 -8.65
C ALA A 164 -13.61 0.27 -10.17
N HIS A 165 -13.83 1.39 -10.87
CA HIS A 165 -13.61 1.48 -12.32
C HIS A 165 -12.15 1.19 -12.69
N LEU A 166 -11.19 1.74 -11.96
CA LEU A 166 -9.77 1.52 -12.24
C LEU A 166 -9.39 0.04 -12.10
N TYR A 167 -9.61 -0.58 -10.93
CA TYR A 167 -9.18 -1.96 -10.72
C TYR A 167 -9.94 -2.95 -11.59
N TYR A 168 -11.22 -2.69 -11.87
CA TYR A 168 -11.96 -3.55 -12.80
C TYR A 168 -11.43 -3.42 -14.22
N GLY A 169 -11.12 -2.19 -14.67
CA GLY A 169 -10.48 -1.95 -15.96
C GLY A 169 -9.13 -2.66 -16.09
N ILE A 170 -8.30 -2.60 -15.06
CA ILE A 170 -7.01 -3.31 -14.99
C ILE A 170 -7.21 -4.83 -15.06
N PHE A 171 -8.10 -5.37 -14.22
CA PHE A 171 -8.45 -6.80 -14.24
C PHE A 171 -8.89 -7.23 -15.64
N LEU A 172 -9.77 -6.47 -16.30
CA LEU A 172 -10.22 -6.76 -17.66
C LEU A 172 -9.09 -6.73 -18.68
N ALA A 173 -8.15 -5.78 -18.57
CA ALA A 173 -7.00 -5.67 -19.46
C ALA A 173 -6.08 -6.91 -19.34
N LEU A 174 -5.80 -7.37 -18.11
CA LEU A 174 -5.03 -8.58 -17.85
C LEU A 174 -5.72 -9.85 -18.36
N ARG A 175 -7.05 -9.83 -18.53
CA ARG A 175 -7.85 -10.91 -19.12
C ARG A 175 -8.05 -10.77 -20.63
N GLU A 176 -7.24 -9.95 -21.28
CA GLU A 176 -7.29 -9.65 -22.72
C GLU A 176 -8.62 -9.05 -23.20
N ARG A 177 -9.44 -8.52 -22.27
CA ARG A 177 -10.72 -7.86 -22.55
C ARG A 177 -10.52 -6.35 -22.72
N GLY A 178 -9.60 -5.98 -23.61
CA GLY A 178 -9.15 -4.59 -23.76
C GLY A 178 -10.25 -3.58 -24.11
N ALA A 179 -11.29 -4.00 -24.85
CA ALA A 179 -12.44 -3.14 -25.15
C ALA A 179 -13.25 -2.80 -23.89
N ASP A 180 -13.57 -3.80 -23.06
CA ASP A 180 -14.28 -3.59 -21.80
C ASP A 180 -13.42 -2.81 -20.82
N ALA A 181 -12.12 -3.13 -20.73
CA ALA A 181 -11.15 -2.42 -19.90
C ALA A 181 -11.15 -0.93 -20.20
N ARG A 182 -11.09 -0.56 -21.50
CA ARG A 182 -11.07 0.83 -21.94
C ARG A 182 -12.30 1.61 -21.45
N LEU A 183 -13.49 1.02 -21.48
CA LEU A 183 -14.71 1.68 -20.99
C LEU A 183 -14.60 2.06 -19.51
N HIS A 184 -14.05 1.18 -18.69
CA HIS A 184 -13.86 1.46 -17.27
C HIS A 184 -12.76 2.48 -17.02
N LEU A 185 -11.62 2.39 -17.72
CA LEU A 185 -10.51 3.34 -17.58
C LEU A 185 -10.90 4.75 -18.06
N GLU A 186 -11.69 4.88 -19.13
CA GLU A 186 -12.24 6.18 -19.57
C GLU A 186 -13.16 6.80 -18.52
N LYS A 187 -13.93 5.99 -17.80
CA LYS A 187 -14.77 6.47 -16.69
C LYS A 187 -13.93 7.02 -15.53
N VAL A 188 -12.77 6.42 -15.22
CA VAL A 188 -11.81 6.99 -14.24
C VAL A 188 -11.39 8.39 -14.68
N LEU A 189 -10.99 8.56 -15.93
CA LEU A 189 -10.54 9.86 -16.47
C LEU A 189 -11.64 10.93 -16.50
N ALA A 190 -12.90 10.52 -16.50
CA ALA A 190 -14.04 11.44 -16.43
C ALA A 190 -14.41 11.84 -14.99
N LEU A 191 -14.15 10.96 -14.02
CA LEU A 191 -14.47 11.18 -12.60
C LEU A 191 -13.36 11.93 -11.86
N GLU A 192 -12.11 11.73 -12.28
CA GLU A 192 -10.93 12.19 -11.56
C GLU A 192 -10.28 13.44 -12.16
N PRO A 193 -9.73 14.36 -11.34
CA PRO A 193 -8.97 15.48 -11.84
C PRO A 193 -7.78 15.04 -12.69
N GLU A 194 -7.47 15.84 -13.71
CA GLU A 194 -6.28 15.60 -14.52
C GLU A 194 -5.01 15.66 -13.64
N GLY A 195 -4.27 14.55 -13.60
CA GLY A 195 -3.05 14.41 -12.81
C GLY A 195 -3.25 13.74 -11.45
N SER A 196 -4.48 13.36 -11.07
CA SER A 196 -4.66 12.46 -9.94
C SER A 196 -3.99 11.11 -10.20
N GLU A 197 -3.60 10.40 -9.15
CA GLU A 197 -2.94 9.11 -9.25
C GLU A 197 -3.78 8.11 -10.07
N LEU A 198 -5.09 8.03 -9.79
CA LEU A 198 -6.00 7.17 -10.51
C LEU A 198 -6.07 7.54 -12.00
N ALA A 199 -6.10 8.84 -12.34
CA ALA A 199 -6.13 9.29 -13.73
C ALA A 199 -4.81 9.03 -14.48
N VAL A 200 -3.67 9.17 -13.79
CA VAL A 200 -2.34 8.81 -14.35
C VAL A 200 -2.27 7.31 -14.61
N LEU A 201 -2.72 6.49 -13.66
CA LEU A 201 -2.67 5.04 -13.78
C LEU A 201 -3.62 4.54 -14.88
N ALA A 202 -4.83 5.09 -14.97
CA ALA A 202 -5.78 4.76 -16.02
C ALA A 202 -5.20 5.04 -17.42
N ARG A 203 -4.54 6.18 -17.62
CA ARG A 203 -3.84 6.49 -18.88
C ARG A 203 -2.73 5.49 -19.18
N ALA A 204 -1.88 5.18 -18.19
CA ALA A 204 -0.77 4.25 -18.38
C ALA A 204 -1.25 2.85 -18.83
N TYR A 205 -2.37 2.36 -18.27
CA TYR A 205 -2.99 1.11 -18.68
C TYR A 205 -3.64 1.18 -20.07
N MET A 206 -4.28 2.31 -20.43
CA MET A 206 -4.86 2.50 -21.77
C MET A 206 -3.80 2.56 -22.88
N GLU A 207 -2.63 3.10 -22.58
CA GLU A 207 -1.49 3.21 -23.51
C GLU A 207 -0.69 1.91 -23.62
N GLY A 208 -0.98 0.89 -22.78
CA GLY A 208 -0.23 -0.36 -22.72
C GLY A 208 1.09 -0.26 -21.95
N ASN A 209 1.38 0.88 -21.33
CA ASN A 209 2.62 1.17 -20.61
C ASN A 209 2.68 0.50 -19.22
N ALA A 210 1.54 0.03 -18.69
CA ALA A 210 1.42 -0.51 -17.32
C ALA A 210 0.97 -1.99 -17.25
N LEU A 211 0.97 -2.73 -18.37
CA LEU A 211 0.48 -4.11 -18.40
C LEU A 211 1.24 -5.10 -17.47
N ASN A 212 2.41 -4.70 -16.96
CA ASN A 212 3.27 -5.54 -16.11
C ASN A 212 3.34 -5.11 -14.63
N LEU A 213 2.61 -4.09 -14.19
CA LEU A 213 2.68 -3.57 -12.82
C LEU A 213 1.34 -3.74 -12.11
N PRO A 214 1.20 -4.64 -11.13
CA PRO A 214 -0.04 -4.70 -10.35
C PRO A 214 -0.28 -3.34 -9.67
N PRO A 215 -1.53 -2.86 -9.65
CA PRO A 215 -1.85 -1.60 -8.99
C PRO A 215 -1.61 -1.73 -7.48
N SER A 216 -1.00 -0.71 -6.87
CA SER A 216 -0.84 -0.62 -5.42
C SER A 216 -2.21 -0.64 -4.73
N PRO A 217 -2.39 -1.31 -3.58
CA PRO A 217 -3.66 -1.44 -2.86
C PRO A 217 -4.17 -0.15 -2.20
#